data_AF-A0A8T5PU25-F1
#
_entry.id   AF-A0A8T5PU25-F1
#
_cell.length_a   1.000
_cell.length_b   1.000
_cell.length_c   1.000
_cell.angle_alpha   90.00
_cell.angle_beta   90.00
_cell.angle_gamma   90.00
#
_symmetry.space_group_name_H-M   'P 1'
#
loop_
_entity.id
_entity.type
_entity.pdbx_description
1 polymer ?
#
loop_
_entity_poly.entity_id
_entity_poly.type
_entity_poly.pdbx_seq_one_letter_code
_entity_poly.pdbx_strand_id
1 'polypeptide(L)'
;MKGLKPLLPTLKEKKRYLAFEIISKSKIKAFSEVSKVIWASTLSYAGTKGAAKIGLWILPETYNPEKQRGLIKVGHKHLEELKAALALITQIEQQPAIIRSIGASGILAKAQQRYIGG
;
A
#
# COMPACT_ATOMS: atom_id res chain seq x y z
N MET A 1 -14.44 25.86 -5.08
CA MET A 1 -13.43 26.03 -4.01
C MET A 1 -12.04 26.13 -4.63
N LYS A 2 -11.23 27.12 -4.24
CA LYS A 2 -9.85 27.27 -4.74
C LYS A 2 -8.98 26.21 -4.03
N GLY A 3 -8.31 25.35 -4.79
CA GLY A 3 -7.44 24.31 -4.22
C GLY A 3 -6.23 24.91 -3.50
N LEU A 4 -5.70 24.19 -2.51
CA LEU A 4 -4.45 24.55 -1.85
C LEU A 4 -3.31 24.60 -2.87
N LYS A 5 -2.46 25.62 -2.79
CA LYS A 5 -1.25 25.71 -3.62
C LYS A 5 -0.30 24.56 -3.26
N PRO A 6 0.36 23.93 -4.24
CA PRO A 6 1.32 22.87 -3.96
C PRO A 6 2.51 23.41 -3.16
N LEU A 7 2.97 22.62 -2.20
CA LEU A 7 4.20 22.91 -1.46
C LEU A 7 5.42 22.94 -2.39
N LEU A 8 6.42 23.74 -2.00
CA LEU A 8 7.73 23.76 -2.67
C LEU A 8 8.34 22.35 -2.69
N PRO A 9 9.13 22.00 -3.72
CA PRO A 9 9.70 20.66 -3.85
C PRO A 9 10.52 20.19 -2.64
N THR A 10 11.17 21.13 -1.94
CA THR A 10 11.98 20.88 -0.72
C THR A 10 11.13 20.62 0.53
N LEU A 11 9.92 21.19 0.59
CA LEU A 11 8.97 21.03 1.71
C LEU A 11 8.02 19.86 1.51
N LYS A 12 7.87 19.38 0.27
CA LYS A 12 6.98 18.28 -0.06
C LYS A 12 7.49 16.98 0.54
N GLU A 13 6.57 16.21 1.12
CA GLU A 13 6.87 14.85 1.57
C GLU A 13 7.42 13.99 0.44
N LYS A 14 8.59 13.40 0.69
CA LYS A 14 9.22 12.43 -0.19
C LYS A 14 8.54 11.07 -0.02
N LYS A 15 8.06 10.51 -1.13
CA LYS A 15 7.24 9.31 -1.17
C LYS A 15 7.85 8.17 -2.00
N ARG A 16 7.38 6.96 -1.74
CA ARG A 16 7.57 5.75 -2.53
C ARG A 16 6.22 5.10 -2.78
N TYR A 17 6.13 4.35 -3.87
CA TYR A 17 4.98 3.53 -4.23
C TYR A 17 5.42 2.08 -4.18
N LEU A 18 4.91 1.33 -3.21
CA LEU A 18 5.12 -0.09 -3.04
C LEU A 18 4.01 -0.85 -3.78
N ALA A 19 4.39 -1.75 -4.68
CA ALA A 19 3.48 -2.70 -5.29
C ALA A 19 3.36 -3.93 -4.40
N PHE A 20 2.12 -4.39 -4.19
CA PHE A 20 1.82 -5.58 -3.44
C PHE A 20 0.99 -6.57 -4.27
N GLU A 21 1.06 -7.83 -3.89
CA GLU A 21 0.28 -8.95 -4.43
C GLU A 21 -0.33 -9.75 -3.29
N ILE A 22 -1.59 -10.13 -3.42
CA ILE A 22 -2.30 -10.99 -2.49
C ILE A 22 -2.27 -12.41 -3.04
N ILE A 23 -1.79 -13.35 -2.22
CA ILE A 23 -1.76 -14.77 -2.53
C ILE A 23 -2.76 -15.46 -1.60
N SER A 24 -3.87 -15.93 -2.18
CA SER A 24 -4.97 -16.58 -1.47
C SER A 24 -5.63 -17.62 -2.37
N LYS A 25 -6.39 -18.57 -1.78
CA LYS A 25 -7.12 -19.59 -2.54
C LYS A 25 -8.22 -18.99 -3.42
N SER A 26 -8.88 -17.95 -2.93
CA SER A 26 -9.95 -17.21 -3.59
C SER A 26 -9.55 -15.75 -3.77
N LYS A 27 -9.98 -15.16 -4.89
CA LYS A 27 -9.71 -13.75 -5.20
C LYS A 27 -10.51 -12.83 -4.27
N ILE A 28 -9.83 -11.86 -3.67
CA ILE A 28 -10.46 -10.80 -2.88
C ILE A 28 -10.94 -9.72 -3.84
N LYS A 29 -12.26 -9.53 -3.97
CA LYS A 29 -12.83 -8.54 -4.89
C LYS A 29 -12.95 -7.16 -4.27
N ALA A 30 -13.32 -7.10 -2.99
CA ALA A 30 -13.57 -5.84 -2.33
C ALA A 30 -12.26 -5.18 -1.88
N PHE A 31 -11.95 -4.02 -2.46
CA PHE A 31 -10.81 -3.20 -2.03
C PHE A 31 -10.90 -2.79 -0.56
N SER A 32 -12.12 -2.61 -0.02
CA SER A 32 -12.35 -2.24 1.37
C SER A 32 -11.76 -3.26 2.35
N GLU A 33 -11.84 -4.56 2.05
CA GLU A 33 -11.31 -5.65 2.88
C GLU A 33 -9.78 -5.61 2.91
N VAL A 34 -9.17 -5.44 1.73
CA VAL A 34 -7.72 -5.27 1.55
C VAL A 34 -7.22 -4.02 2.29
N SER A 35 -7.94 -2.90 2.15
CA SER A 35 -7.58 -1.66 2.82
C SER A 35 -7.65 -1.81 4.35
N LYS A 36 -8.74 -2.42 4.85
CA LYS A 36 -8.97 -2.66 6.28
C LYS A 36 -7.85 -3.49 6.91
N VAL A 37 -7.47 -4.61 6.29
CA VAL A 37 -6.44 -5.51 6.86
C VAL A 37 -5.05 -4.86 6.83
N ILE A 38 -4.70 -4.12 5.78
CA ILE A 38 -3.41 -3.43 5.68
C ILE A 38 -3.32 -2.33 6.75
N TRP A 39 -4.40 -1.55 6.93
CA TRP A 39 -4.47 -0.55 8.00
C TRP A 39 -4.39 -1.18 9.38
N ALA A 40 -5.16 -2.25 9.63
CA ALA A 40 -5.16 -2.94 10.91
C ALA A 40 -3.76 -3.50 11.25
N SER A 41 -3.10 -4.13 10.29
CA SER A 41 -1.74 -4.67 10.48
C SER A 41 -0.72 -3.56 10.71
N THR A 42 -0.79 -2.47 9.95
CA THR A 42 0.13 -1.33 10.11
C THR A 42 -0.04 -0.65 11.47
N LEU A 43 -1.28 -0.48 11.93
CA LEU A 43 -1.59 0.06 13.26
C LEU A 43 -1.14 -0.88 14.38
N SER A 44 -1.33 -2.18 14.22
CA SER A 44 -0.89 -3.19 15.19
C SER A 44 0.64 -3.22 15.32
N TYR A 45 1.34 -3.19 14.19
CA TYR A 45 2.81 -3.24 14.14
C TYR A 45 3.49 -1.94 14.62
N ALA A 46 3.04 -0.78 14.11
CA ALA A 46 3.74 0.49 14.31
C ALA A 46 3.07 1.41 15.33
N GLY A 47 1.88 1.05 15.82
CA GLY A 47 1.03 1.93 16.62
C GLY A 47 0.51 3.13 15.82
N THR A 48 -0.27 3.99 16.49
CA THR A 48 -0.86 5.19 15.88
C THR A 48 0.20 6.19 15.40
N LYS A 49 1.21 6.47 16.23
CA LYS A 49 2.32 7.38 15.90
C LYS A 49 3.17 6.85 14.76
N GLY A 50 3.45 5.55 14.73
CA GLY A 50 4.23 4.93 13.65
C GLY A 50 3.45 4.92 12.35
N ALA A 51 2.18 4.53 12.36
CA ALA A 51 1.31 4.57 11.19
C ALA A 51 1.21 5.98 10.57
N ALA A 52 1.12 7.02 11.40
CA ALA A 52 1.15 8.41 10.95
C ALA A 52 2.48 8.78 10.25
N LYS A 53 3.63 8.34 10.79
CA LYS A 53 4.94 8.57 10.18
C LYS A 53 5.14 7.79 8.87
N ILE A 54 4.65 6.55 8.82
CA ILE A 54 4.68 5.71 7.62
C ILE A 54 3.96 6.43 6.46
N GLY A 55 2.90 7.19 6.75
CA GLY A 55 2.16 7.94 5.73
C GLY A 55 1.45 7.00 4.76
N LEU A 56 0.87 5.93 5.30
CA LEU A 56 0.19 4.87 4.56
C LEU A 56 -0.98 5.43 3.73
N TRP A 57 -0.95 5.20 2.42
CA TRP A 57 -2.07 5.51 1.54
C TRP A 57 -2.19 4.44 0.45
N ILE A 58 -3.20 3.60 0.58
CA ILE A 58 -3.49 2.51 -0.35
C ILE A 58 -4.32 3.10 -1.49
N LEU A 59 -3.89 2.96 -2.75
CA LEU A 59 -4.49 3.63 -3.90
C LEU A 59 -5.63 2.77 -4.49
N PRO A 60 -6.91 3.11 -4.25
CA PRO A 60 -8.04 2.27 -4.65
C PRO A 60 -8.09 2.03 -6.16
N GLU A 61 -7.76 3.05 -6.95
CA GLU A 61 -7.77 3.02 -8.41
C GLU A 61 -6.72 2.10 -9.04
N THR A 62 -5.74 1.64 -8.24
CA THR A 62 -4.67 0.76 -8.70
C THR A 62 -4.91 -0.70 -8.36
N TYR A 63 -5.93 -0.99 -7.55
CA TYR A 63 -6.23 -2.35 -7.17
C TYR A 63 -6.86 -3.09 -8.34
N ASN A 64 -6.21 -4.19 -8.74
CA ASN A 64 -6.68 -5.10 -9.77
C ASN A 64 -7.14 -6.40 -9.09
N PRO A 65 -8.46 -6.64 -8.97
CA PRO A 65 -9.00 -7.87 -8.37
C PRO A 65 -8.65 -9.13 -9.15
N GLU A 66 -8.43 -9.04 -10.46
CA GLU A 66 -8.11 -10.23 -11.26
C GLU A 66 -6.69 -10.71 -11.03
N LYS A 67 -5.75 -9.77 -10.93
CA LYS A 67 -4.33 -10.03 -10.64
C LYS A 67 -3.99 -10.04 -9.16
N GLN A 68 -4.93 -9.65 -8.30
CA GLN A 68 -4.74 -9.50 -6.85
C GLN A 68 -3.58 -8.56 -6.50
N ARG A 69 -3.42 -7.46 -7.25
CA ARG A 69 -2.31 -6.51 -7.10
C ARG A 69 -2.78 -5.09 -6.88
N GLY A 70 -1.99 -4.29 -6.19
CA GLY A 70 -2.25 -2.86 -6.01
C GLY A 70 -1.01 -2.08 -5.63
N LEU A 71 -1.17 -0.77 -5.47
CA LEU A 71 -0.11 0.14 -5.05
C LEU A 71 -0.43 0.81 -3.71
N ILE A 72 0.60 0.96 -2.89
CA ILE A 72 0.57 1.68 -1.62
C ILE A 72 1.58 2.82 -1.70
N LYS A 73 1.13 4.05 -1.50
CA LYS A 73 2.00 5.19 -1.25
C LYS A 73 2.45 5.16 0.21
N VAL A 74 3.74 5.39 0.41
CA VAL A 74 4.41 5.39 1.72
C VAL A 74 5.48 6.49 1.76
N GLY A 75 5.82 6.99 2.95
CA GLY A 75 6.99 7.84 3.16
C GLY A 75 8.27 7.14 2.75
N HIS A 76 9.21 7.85 2.12
CA HIS A 76 10.38 7.20 1.50
C HIS A 76 11.32 6.48 2.48
N LYS A 77 11.26 6.81 3.78
CA LYS A 77 12.08 6.20 4.84
C LYS A 77 11.42 4.97 5.48
N HIS A 78 10.13 4.77 5.23
CA HIS A 78 9.31 3.81 5.97
C HIS A 78 8.87 2.62 5.10
N LEU A 79 9.60 2.35 4.00
CA LEU A 79 9.28 1.26 3.09
C LEU A 79 9.43 -0.11 3.77
N GLU A 80 10.50 -0.31 4.53
CA GLU A 80 10.77 -1.57 5.22
C GLU A 80 9.79 -1.81 6.38
N GLU A 81 9.42 -0.75 7.11
CA GLU A 81 8.37 -0.84 8.15
C GLU A 81 7.03 -1.27 7.56
N LEU A 82 6.65 -0.73 6.41
CA LEU A 82 5.44 -1.16 5.70
C LEU A 82 5.54 -2.62 5.25
N LYS A 83 6.68 -3.05 4.68
CA LYS A 83 6.87 -4.46 4.29
C LYS A 83 6.75 -5.41 5.48
N ALA A 84 7.32 -5.05 6.63
CA ALA A 84 7.19 -5.82 7.86
C ALA A 84 5.72 -5.93 8.28
N ALA A 85 4.98 -4.83 8.28
CA ALA A 85 3.54 -4.84 8.58
C ALA A 85 2.74 -5.70 7.60
N LEU A 86 3.06 -5.69 6.30
CA LEU A 86 2.38 -6.54 5.32
C LEU A 86 2.69 -8.03 5.52
N ALA A 87 3.93 -8.37 5.88
CA ALA A 87 4.35 -9.75 6.08
C ALA A 87 3.66 -10.43 7.29
N LEU A 88 3.15 -9.64 8.25
CA LEU A 88 2.40 -10.13 9.40
C LEU A 88 0.95 -10.52 9.08
N ILE A 89 0.46 -10.22 7.88
CA ILE A 89 -0.90 -10.53 7.46
C ILE A 89 -0.96 -12.01 7.03
N THR A 90 -1.72 -12.80 7.78
CA THR A 90 -1.92 -14.24 7.52
C THR A 90 -3.32 -14.59 7.00
N GLN A 91 -4.25 -13.65 7.08
CA GLN A 91 -5.63 -13.81 6.63
C GLN A 91 -6.24 -12.48 6.19
N ILE A 92 -7.14 -12.55 5.22
CA ILE A 92 -8.03 -11.45 4.82
C ILE A 92 -9.45 -11.97 5.01
N GLU A 93 -10.22 -11.27 5.84
CA GLU A 93 -11.51 -11.77 6.35
C GLU A 93 -11.38 -13.12 7.06
N GLN A 94 -11.98 -14.17 6.50
CA GLN A 94 -11.95 -15.55 7.02
C GLN A 94 -11.08 -16.46 6.14
N GLN A 95 -10.30 -15.89 5.23
CA GLN A 95 -9.55 -16.63 4.21
C GLN A 95 -8.05 -16.48 4.47
N PRO A 96 -7.30 -17.61 4.57
CA PRO A 96 -5.84 -17.57 4.63
C PRO A 96 -5.27 -16.87 3.39
N ALA A 97 -4.45 -15.85 3.63
CA ALA A 97 -3.93 -14.99 2.58
C ALA A 97 -2.62 -14.34 3.02
N ILE A 98 -1.70 -14.18 2.07
CA ILE A 98 -0.41 -13.52 2.29
C ILE A 98 -0.37 -12.27 1.41
N ILE A 99 0.13 -11.15 1.95
CA ILE A 99 0.42 -9.96 1.16
C ILE A 99 1.93 -9.85 0.95
N ARG A 100 2.36 -10.03 -0.30
CA ARG A 100 3.77 -9.97 -0.71
C ARG A 100 4.09 -8.64 -1.38
N SER A 101 5.22 -8.03 -1.02
CA SER A 101 5.76 -6.89 -1.78
C SER A 101 6.41 -7.35 -3.08
N ILE A 102 6.01 -6.79 -4.23
CA ILE A 102 6.56 -7.12 -5.56
C ILE A 102 7.71 -6.18 -5.94
N GLY A 103 7.64 -4.92 -5.51
CA GLY A 103 8.66 -3.92 -5.82
C GLY A 103 8.24 -2.51 -5.43
N ALA A 104 9.13 -1.54 -5.63
CA ALA A 104 8.88 -0.15 -5.27
C ALA A 104 9.38 0.82 -6.34
N SER A 105 8.75 1.99 -6.42
CA SER A 105 9.15 3.08 -7.32
C SER A 105 8.97 4.44 -6.65
N GLY A 106 9.74 5.45 -7.06
CA GLY A 106 9.50 6.84 -6.68
C GLY A 106 8.37 7.52 -7.48
N ILE A 107 7.96 6.92 -8.60
CA ILE A 107 7.04 7.52 -9.57
C ILE A 107 5.85 6.56 -9.76
N LEU A 108 4.64 7.09 -9.57
CA LEU A 108 3.38 6.33 -9.68
C LEU A 108 3.23 5.66 -11.05
N ALA A 109 3.38 6.43 -12.14
CA ALA A 109 3.26 5.91 -13.50
C ALA A 109 4.24 4.74 -13.76
N LYS A 110 5.49 4.84 -13.30
CA LYS A 110 6.47 3.75 -13.41
C LYS A 110 6.08 2.53 -12.57
N ALA A 111 5.49 2.74 -11.39
CA ALA A 111 5.00 1.63 -10.56
C ALA A 111 3.83 0.91 -11.24
N GLN A 112 2.85 1.67 -11.75
CA GLN A 112 1.70 1.11 -12.47
C GLN A 112 2.16 0.33 -13.70
N GLN A 113 3.00 0.92 -14.54
CA GLN A 113 3.51 0.26 -15.75
C GLN A 113 4.25 -1.04 -15.44
N ARG A 114 5.10 -1.06 -14.40
CA ARG A 114 5.94 -2.22 -14.08
C ARG A 114 5.22 -3.34 -13.35
N TYR A 115 4.24 -3.01 -12.49
CA TYR A 115 3.68 -3.98 -11.54
C TYR A 115 2.19 -4.25 -11.70
N ILE A 116 1.43 -3.34 -12.33
CA ILE A 116 -0.04 -3.43 -12.47
C ILE A 116 -0.44 -3.67 -13.94
N GLY A 117 0.16 -2.91 -14.86
CA GLY A 117 -0.23 -2.79 -16.27
C GLY A 117 0.36 -3.82 -17.24
N GLY A 118 1.01 -4.88 -16.73
CA GLY A 118 1.44 -6.04 -17.52
C GLY A 118 0.60 -7.24 -17.12
#